data_AF-A0A327NS05-F1
#
_entry.id   AF-A0A327NS05-F1
#
_cell.length_a   1.000
_cell.length_b   1.000
_cell.length_c   1.000
_cell.angle_alpha   90.00
_cell.angle_beta   90.00
_cell.angle_gamma   90.00
#
_symmetry.space_group_name_H-M   'P 1'
#
loop_
_entity.id
_entity.type
_entity.pdbx_description
1 polymer ?
#
loop_
_entity_poly.entity_id
_entity_poly.type
_entity_poly.pdbx_seq_one_letter_code
_entity_poly.pdbx_strand_id
1 'polypeptide(L)'
;MKYYITLLRMIGFCLLVSNSMAQNTIEETIATLNELNNVQVFADHKLITDWSGVRRDIKLRDFSVAFDTTASSAKEYDSDLIISQAKVTLFRYKKYTAFTIWQRGGPEPMNLFYTMAQPGDRYELELTLVAQRKTGEQVSLKNKLIYNLPLD
;
A
#
# COMPACT_ATOMS: atom_id res chain seq x y z
N MET A 1 64.35 -9.94 -10.77
CA MET A 1 63.26 -9.08 -11.27
C MET A 1 62.05 -9.98 -11.56
N LYS A 2 61.23 -10.29 -10.55
CA LYS A 2 59.89 -9.71 -10.29
C LYS A 2 58.95 -9.69 -11.53
N TYR A 3 58.33 -10.83 -11.81
CA TYR A 3 57.12 -10.95 -12.62
C TYR A 3 55.91 -10.99 -11.67
N TYR A 4 55.29 -9.84 -11.40
CA TYR A 4 54.06 -9.74 -10.59
C TYR A 4 53.19 -8.59 -11.10
N ILE A 5 52.76 -8.60 -12.36
CA ILE A 5 51.77 -7.64 -12.85
C ILE A 5 50.85 -8.32 -13.88
N THR A 6 50.12 -9.36 -13.48
CA THR A 6 49.07 -9.90 -14.35
C THR A 6 47.96 -10.68 -13.64
N LEU A 7 47.63 -10.35 -12.37
CA LEU A 7 46.46 -10.95 -11.70
C LEU A 7 45.43 -9.94 -11.17
N LEU A 8 45.82 -8.68 -10.95
CA LEU A 8 44.91 -7.68 -10.35
C LEU A 8 43.87 -7.10 -11.31
N ARG A 9 43.99 -7.31 -12.63
CA ARG A 9 43.03 -6.75 -13.61
C ARG A 9 41.86 -7.68 -13.95
N MET A 10 41.88 -8.96 -13.57
CA MET A 10 40.74 -9.87 -13.80
C MET A 10 39.69 -9.82 -12.68
N ILE A 11 40.07 -9.50 -11.45
CA ILE A 11 39.10 -9.46 -10.32
C ILE A 11 38.21 -8.20 -10.39
N GLY A 12 38.71 -7.11 -10.96
CA GLY A 12 37.94 -5.86 -11.11
C GLY A 12 36.81 -5.92 -12.16
N PHE A 13 36.82 -6.90 -13.07
CA PHE A 13 35.83 -6.98 -14.14
C PHE A 13 34.64 -7.88 -13.80
N CYS A 14 34.80 -8.88 -12.92
CA CYS A 14 33.69 -9.74 -12.49
C CYS A 14 32.75 -9.06 -11.46
N LEU A 15 33.19 -7.98 -10.80
CA LEU A 15 32.38 -7.26 -9.82
C LEU A 15 31.47 -6.17 -10.42
N LEU A 16 31.69 -5.77 -11.68
CA LEU A 16 30.91 -4.71 -12.32
C LEU A 16 29.69 -5.22 -13.10
N VAL A 17 29.68 -6.49 -13.51
CA VAL A 17 28.55 -7.07 -14.28
C VAL A 17 27.42 -7.58 -13.37
N SER A 18 27.69 -7.78 -12.08
CA SER A 18 26.67 -8.24 -11.12
C SER A 18 25.74 -7.13 -10.62
N ASN A 19 26.18 -5.87 -10.68
CA ASN A 19 25.38 -4.75 -10.16
C ASN A 19 24.32 -4.25 -11.14
N SER A 20 24.54 -4.31 -12.46
CA SER A 20 23.57 -3.78 -13.42
C SER A 20 22.30 -4.63 -13.50
N MET A 21 22.40 -5.94 -13.31
CA MET A 21 21.24 -6.82 -13.24
C MET A 21 20.48 -6.67 -11.92
N ALA A 22 21.18 -6.50 -10.79
CA ALA A 22 20.54 -6.27 -9.49
C ALA A 22 19.78 -4.93 -9.46
N GLN A 23 20.35 -3.86 -10.02
CA GLN A 23 19.68 -2.55 -10.08
C GLN A 23 18.45 -2.56 -10.98
N ASN A 24 18.51 -3.20 -12.16
CA ASN A 24 17.34 -3.31 -13.03
C ASN A 24 16.21 -4.14 -12.39
N THR A 25 16.54 -5.21 -11.67
CA THR A 25 15.54 -6.06 -11.00
C THR A 25 14.88 -5.32 -9.83
N ILE A 26 15.65 -4.56 -9.06
CA ILE A 26 15.13 -3.75 -7.94
C ILE A 26 14.22 -2.64 -8.46
N GLU A 27 14.61 -1.93 -9.52
CA GLU A 27 13.81 -0.85 -10.10
C GLU A 27 12.53 -1.37 -10.76
N GLU A 28 12.57 -2.51 -11.46
CA GLU A 28 11.36 -3.16 -12.01
C GLU A 28 10.42 -3.68 -10.92
N THR A 29 10.97 -4.24 -9.83
CA THR A 29 10.19 -4.70 -8.67
C THR A 29 9.54 -3.53 -7.93
N ILE A 30 10.27 -2.42 -7.75
CA ILE A 30 9.74 -1.17 -7.20
C ILE A 30 8.68 -0.56 -8.13
N ALA A 31 8.86 -0.64 -9.45
CA ALA A 31 7.87 -0.19 -10.42
C ALA A 31 6.58 -1.01 -10.36
N THR A 32 6.66 -2.34 -10.24
CA THR A 32 5.47 -3.21 -10.11
C THR A 32 4.74 -3.06 -8.77
N LEU A 33 5.45 -2.71 -7.69
CA LEU A 33 4.84 -2.37 -6.39
C LEU A 33 4.10 -1.03 -6.42
N ASN A 34 4.50 -0.12 -7.31
CA ASN A 34 3.87 1.18 -7.40
C ASN A 34 2.48 1.14 -8.04
N GLU A 35 2.03 0.00 -8.57
CA GLU A 35 0.71 -0.14 -9.20
C GLU A 35 -0.29 -0.85 -8.28
N LEU A 36 -1.46 -0.22 -8.08
CA LEU A 36 -2.59 -0.84 -7.34
C LEU A 36 -3.16 -2.07 -8.07
N ASN A 37 -2.76 -2.29 -9.32
CA ASN A 37 -3.21 -3.40 -10.17
C ASN A 37 -2.90 -4.77 -9.55
N ASN A 38 -1.99 -4.83 -8.58
CA ASN A 38 -1.61 -6.05 -7.86
C ASN A 38 -2.08 -6.03 -6.40
N VAL A 39 -3.06 -5.20 -6.03
CA VAL A 39 -3.54 -5.06 -4.65
C VAL A 39 -5.01 -5.45 -4.55
N GLN A 40 -5.31 -6.41 -3.69
CA GLN A 40 -6.65 -6.84 -3.35
C GLN A 40 -7.05 -6.29 -1.99
N VAL A 41 -8.30 -5.84 -1.90
CA VAL A 41 -8.86 -5.23 -0.70
C VAL A 41 -9.99 -6.09 -0.21
N PHE A 42 -10.00 -6.35 1.08
CA PHE A 42 -11.02 -7.13 1.74
C PHE A 42 -11.69 -6.29 2.82
N ALA A 43 -13.01 -6.39 2.89
CA ALA A 43 -13.83 -5.90 4.00
C ALA A 43 -14.51 -7.10 4.61
N ASP A 44 -14.43 -7.27 5.93
CA ASP A 44 -15.02 -8.43 6.62
C ASP A 44 -14.61 -9.78 6.01
N HIS A 45 -13.35 -9.89 5.59
CA HIS A 45 -12.78 -11.06 4.91
C HIS A 45 -13.37 -11.37 3.53
N LYS A 46 -14.14 -10.45 2.93
CA LYS A 46 -14.66 -10.58 1.57
C LYS A 46 -13.92 -9.66 0.63
N LEU A 47 -13.48 -10.20 -0.50
CA LEU A 47 -12.87 -9.41 -1.57
C LEU A 47 -13.86 -8.33 -2.04
N ILE A 48 -13.40 -7.09 -2.06
CA ILE A 48 -14.18 -5.95 -2.51
C ILE A 48 -13.91 -5.76 -3.99
N THR A 49 -14.81 -6.28 -4.83
CA THR A 49 -14.81 -6.00 -6.27
C THR A 49 -15.59 -4.73 -6.60
N ASP A 50 -16.57 -4.40 -5.77
CA ASP A 50 -17.30 -3.15 -5.76
C ASP A 50 -17.73 -2.79 -4.32
N TRP A 51 -18.01 -1.52 -4.09
CA TRP A 51 -18.23 -0.97 -2.75
C TRP A 51 -19.68 -1.09 -2.28
N SER A 52 -20.59 -1.62 -3.11
CA SER A 52 -22.02 -1.69 -2.79
C SER A 52 -22.32 -2.72 -1.69
N GLY A 53 -21.48 -3.75 -1.57
CA GLY A 53 -21.61 -4.82 -0.58
C GLY A 53 -20.95 -4.54 0.78
N VAL A 54 -20.30 -3.38 0.96
CA VAL A 54 -19.62 -3.02 2.20
C VAL A 54 -20.61 -2.44 3.20
N ARG A 55 -20.62 -2.95 4.43
CA ARG A 55 -21.52 -2.45 5.48
C ARG A 55 -21.20 -0.99 5.85
N ARG A 56 -22.23 -0.23 6.23
CA ARG A 56 -22.12 1.22 6.46
C ARG A 56 -21.36 1.59 7.73
N ASP A 57 -21.44 0.74 8.75
CA ASP A 57 -20.77 0.91 10.04
C ASP A 57 -19.36 0.29 10.05
N ILE A 58 -18.80 -0.01 8.86
CA ILE A 58 -17.48 -0.59 8.74
C ILE A 58 -16.42 0.32 9.35
N LYS A 59 -15.51 -0.29 10.09
CA LYS A 59 -14.41 0.37 10.77
C LYS A 59 -13.11 0.09 10.05
N LEU A 60 -12.08 0.92 10.27
CA LEU A 60 -10.80 0.75 9.61
C LEU A 60 -10.19 -0.65 9.90
N ARG A 61 -10.38 -1.17 11.10
CA ARG A 61 -9.92 -2.50 11.53
C ARG A 61 -10.57 -3.68 10.77
N ASP A 62 -11.70 -3.45 10.13
CA ASP A 62 -12.44 -4.49 9.41
C ASP A 62 -11.92 -4.65 7.97
N PHE A 63 -11.00 -3.77 7.56
CA PHE A 63 -10.29 -3.84 6.30
C PHE A 63 -9.01 -4.64 6.43
N SER A 64 -8.74 -5.47 5.43
CA SER A 64 -7.43 -6.06 5.18
C SER A 64 -7.06 -5.86 3.72
N VAL A 65 -5.76 -5.79 3.45
CA VAL A 65 -5.24 -5.51 2.12
C VAL A 65 -4.10 -6.47 1.88
N ALA A 66 -4.05 -7.08 0.69
CA ALA A 66 -3.01 -8.03 0.34
C ALA A 66 -2.59 -7.86 -1.13
N PHE A 67 -1.40 -8.35 -1.48
CA PHE A 67 -1.03 -8.49 -2.87
C PHE A 67 -1.87 -9.56 -3.56
N ASP A 68 -2.19 -9.33 -4.83
CA ASP A 68 -2.67 -10.37 -5.70
C ASP A 68 -1.56 -11.40 -5.89
N THR A 69 -1.72 -12.58 -5.29
CA THR A 69 -0.74 -13.67 -5.31
C THR A 69 -0.43 -14.21 -6.71
N THR A 70 -1.21 -13.81 -7.73
CA THR A 70 -0.93 -14.14 -9.13
C THR A 70 0.16 -13.26 -9.74
N ALA A 71 0.52 -12.13 -9.11
CA ALA A 71 1.57 -11.24 -9.55
C ALA A 71 2.96 -11.72 -9.06
N SER A 72 3.90 -11.94 -10.00
CA SER A 72 5.27 -12.40 -9.71
C SER A 72 6.07 -11.47 -8.77
N SER A 73 5.66 -10.21 -8.62
CA SER A 73 6.29 -9.19 -7.77
C SER A 73 6.14 -9.45 -6.27
N ALA A 74 5.24 -10.33 -5.83
CA ALA A 74 5.01 -10.64 -4.41
C ALA A 74 6.03 -11.61 -3.78
N LYS A 75 7.06 -12.08 -4.52
CA LYS A 75 7.99 -13.09 -4.00
C LYS A 75 8.92 -12.60 -2.88
N GLU A 76 9.27 -11.32 -2.88
CA GLU A 76 10.19 -10.71 -1.89
C GLU A 76 9.47 -10.12 -0.67
N TYR A 77 8.14 -10.02 -0.73
CA TYR A 77 7.31 -9.35 0.25
C TYR A 77 6.40 -10.36 0.97
N ASP A 78 5.95 -9.96 2.14
CA ASP A 78 4.80 -10.60 2.77
C ASP A 78 3.55 -10.32 1.93
N SER A 79 2.63 -11.28 1.89
CA SER A 79 1.39 -11.14 1.12
C SER A 79 0.52 -10.00 1.65
N ASP A 80 0.55 -9.81 2.97
CA ASP A 80 -0.33 -8.88 3.66
C ASP A 80 0.28 -7.48 3.67
N LEU A 81 -0.52 -6.51 3.26
CA LEU A 81 -0.16 -5.11 3.25
C LEU A 81 -0.60 -4.45 4.56
N ILE A 82 0.21 -3.52 5.01
CA ILE A 82 0.00 -2.78 6.25
C ILE A 82 -0.64 -1.43 5.90
N ILE A 83 -1.81 -1.15 6.47
CA ILE A 83 -2.36 0.21 6.46
C ILE A 83 -1.56 1.06 7.45
N SER A 84 -0.72 1.97 6.95
CA SER A 84 0.11 2.83 7.78
C SER A 84 -0.63 4.10 8.21
N GLN A 85 -1.43 4.64 7.30
CA GLN A 85 -2.21 5.85 7.50
C GLN A 85 -3.56 5.72 6.78
N ALA A 86 -4.59 6.35 7.34
CA ALA A 86 -5.87 6.52 6.71
C ALA A 86 -6.33 7.98 6.83
N LYS A 87 -6.83 8.58 5.76
CA LYS A 87 -7.50 9.87 5.80
C LYS A 87 -8.99 9.64 5.56
N VAL A 88 -9.83 10.05 6.49
CA VAL A 88 -11.29 9.99 6.34
C VAL A 88 -11.78 11.41 6.11
N THR A 89 -12.48 11.62 5.01
CA THR A 89 -13.03 12.92 4.60
C THR A 89 -14.56 12.83 4.55
N LEU A 90 -15.26 13.73 5.22
CA LEU A 90 -16.71 13.87 5.11
C LEU A 90 -17.04 14.86 3.99
N PHE A 91 -17.89 14.43 3.06
CA PHE A 91 -18.46 15.27 2.01
C PHE A 91 -19.97 15.38 2.15
N ARG A 92 -20.48 16.59 1.91
CA ARG A 92 -21.91 16.91 1.86
C ARG A 92 -22.24 17.56 0.53
N TYR A 93 -23.19 17.02 -0.24
CA TYR A 93 -23.53 17.52 -1.58
C TYR A 93 -22.27 17.77 -2.47
N LYS A 94 -21.33 16.82 -2.46
CA LYS A 94 -20.02 16.88 -3.14
C LYS A 94 -19.06 17.96 -2.64
N LYS A 95 -19.37 18.66 -1.54
CA LYS A 95 -18.49 19.65 -0.91
C LYS A 95 -17.75 19.05 0.29
N TYR A 96 -16.46 19.33 0.38
CA TYR A 96 -15.65 19.01 1.55
C TYR A 96 -16.23 19.67 2.80
N THR A 97 -16.41 18.89 3.86
CA THR A 97 -16.96 19.37 5.14
C THR A 97 -15.93 19.25 6.27
N ALA A 98 -15.29 18.09 6.42
CA ALA A 98 -14.27 17.82 7.43
C ALA A 98 -13.34 16.68 7.00
N PHE A 99 -12.13 16.59 7.58
CA PHE A 99 -11.30 15.39 7.49
C PHE A 99 -10.59 15.09 8.80
N THR A 100 -10.17 13.84 8.95
CA THR A 100 -9.27 13.36 10.00
C THR A 100 -8.20 12.48 9.37
N ILE A 101 -7.03 12.43 10.00
CA ILE A 101 -5.94 11.56 9.61
C ILE A 101 -5.66 10.63 10.79
N TRP A 102 -5.73 9.34 10.51
CA TRP A 102 -5.33 8.28 11.40
C TRP A 102 -3.96 7.75 11.02
N GLN A 103 -3.17 7.45 12.04
CA GLN A 103 -1.90 6.72 11.94
C GLN A 103 -2.04 5.40 12.67
N ARG A 104 -1.30 4.39 12.24
CA ARG A 104 -1.30 3.07 12.90
C ARG A 104 -1.10 3.18 14.42
N GLY A 105 -2.00 2.55 15.16
CA GLY A 105 -2.03 2.62 16.64
C GLY A 105 -2.87 3.78 17.20
N GLY A 106 -3.38 4.67 16.36
CA GLY A 106 -4.31 5.73 16.75
C GLY A 106 -5.75 5.24 16.96
N PRO A 107 -6.63 6.10 17.49
CA PRO A 107 -8.05 5.80 17.69
C PRO A 107 -8.81 5.66 16.37
N GLU A 108 -9.84 4.81 16.33
CA GLU A 108 -10.65 4.52 15.12
C GLU A 108 -11.17 5.80 14.43
N PRO A 109 -10.75 6.09 13.18
CA PRO A 109 -11.09 7.35 12.53
C PRO A 109 -12.52 7.41 11.98
N MET A 110 -13.13 6.25 11.68
CA MET A 110 -14.46 6.20 11.08
C MET A 110 -15.55 6.74 12.02
N ASN A 111 -15.28 6.79 13.33
CA ASN A 111 -16.26 7.23 14.32
C ASN A 111 -16.28 8.75 14.58
N LEU A 112 -15.28 9.49 14.10
CA LEU A 112 -15.08 10.89 14.48
C LEU A 112 -16.19 11.83 14.02
N PHE A 113 -16.91 11.45 12.96
CA PHE A 113 -17.85 12.34 12.28
C PHE A 113 -19.31 11.90 12.42
N TYR A 114 -19.62 10.86 13.19
CA TYR A 114 -21.00 10.37 13.32
C TYR A 114 -21.97 11.45 13.81
N THR A 115 -21.54 12.33 14.70
CA THR A 115 -22.38 13.41 15.24
C THR A 115 -22.57 14.57 14.27
N MET A 116 -21.75 14.68 13.22
CA MET A 116 -21.80 15.75 12.23
C MET A 116 -22.35 15.31 10.87
N ALA A 117 -22.31 14.00 10.60
CA ALA A 117 -22.84 13.40 9.38
C ALA A 117 -24.37 13.56 9.32
N GLN A 118 -24.85 13.85 8.12
CA GLN A 118 -26.28 13.92 7.80
C GLN A 118 -26.62 12.87 6.75
N PRO A 119 -27.89 12.43 6.68
CA PRO A 119 -28.37 11.60 5.57
C PRO A 119 -28.04 12.24 4.21
N GLY A 120 -27.45 11.46 3.31
CA GLY A 120 -26.96 11.89 2.00
C GLY A 120 -25.51 12.41 1.99
N ASP A 121 -24.84 12.48 3.15
CA ASP A 121 -23.40 12.69 3.18
C ASP A 121 -22.64 11.44 2.67
N ARG A 122 -21.34 11.58 2.45
CA ARG A 122 -20.45 10.45 2.12
C ARG A 122 -19.11 10.58 2.83
N TYR A 123 -18.53 9.47 3.24
CA TYR A 123 -17.12 9.41 3.60
C TYR A 123 -16.26 9.08 2.38
N GLU A 124 -15.12 9.74 2.27
CA GLU A 124 -14.01 9.33 1.42
C GLU A 124 -12.89 8.81 2.32
N LEU A 125 -12.56 7.53 2.20
CA LEU A 125 -11.49 6.87 2.94
C LEU A 125 -10.29 6.69 2.01
N GLU A 126 -9.21 7.40 2.28
CA GLU A 126 -7.94 7.30 1.55
C GLU A 126 -6.93 6.53 2.41
N LEU A 127 -6.48 5.36 1.94
CA LEU A 127 -5.52 4.50 2.63
C LEU A 127 -4.11 4.64 2.04
N THR A 128 -3.13 4.84 2.91
CA THR A 128 -1.71 4.67 2.61
C THR A 128 -1.27 3.29 3.05
N LEU A 129 -0.62 2.58 2.13
CA LEU A 129 -0.20 1.19 2.34
C LEU A 129 1.31 1.06 2.38
N VAL A 130 1.77 0.08 3.14
CA VAL A 130 3.17 -0.30 3.28
C VAL A 130 3.27 -1.81 3.05
N ALA A 131 4.19 -2.19 2.16
CA ALA A 131 4.59 -3.57 1.98
C ALA A 131 5.75 -3.88 2.93
N GLN A 132 5.74 -5.07 3.52
CA GLN A 132 6.86 -5.55 4.32
C GLN A 132 7.66 -6.56 3.48
N ARG A 133 8.96 -6.29 3.28
CA ARG A 133 9.87 -7.29 2.71
C ARG A 133 10.01 -8.43 3.71
N LYS A 134 10.29 -9.64 3.22
CA LYS A 134 10.64 -10.80 4.06
C LYS A 134 11.88 -10.58 4.93
N THR A 135 12.71 -9.60 4.58
CA THR A 135 13.86 -9.14 5.38
C THR A 135 13.46 -8.26 6.57
N GLY A 136 12.19 -7.84 6.66
CA GLY A 136 11.64 -6.96 7.68
C GLY A 136 11.58 -5.48 7.30
N GLU A 137 12.21 -5.07 6.21
CA GLU A 137 12.16 -3.68 5.71
C GLU A 137 10.74 -3.30 5.25
N GLN A 138 10.31 -2.09 5.57
CA GLN A 138 9.00 -1.57 5.17
C GLN A 138 9.13 -0.59 4.00
N VAL A 139 8.34 -0.81 2.95
CA VAL A 139 8.33 -0.01 1.73
C VAL A 139 6.94 0.56 1.50
N SER A 140 6.81 1.89 1.53
CA SER A 140 5.53 2.56 1.24
C SER A 140 5.15 2.42 -0.23
N LEU A 141 3.89 2.06 -0.47
CA LEU A 141 3.32 2.08 -1.81
C LEU A 141 3.00 3.53 -2.21
N LYS A 142 3.32 3.93 -3.44
CA LYS A 142 3.07 5.30 -3.92
C LYS A 142 1.59 5.62 -4.09
N ASN A 143 0.82 4.64 -4.55
CA ASN A 143 -0.60 4.83 -4.81
C ASN A 143 -1.41 4.66 -3.54
N LYS A 144 -2.45 5.50 -3.43
CA LYS A 144 -3.40 5.46 -2.34
C LYS A 144 -4.69 4.84 -2.82
N LEU A 145 -5.31 4.04 -1.95
CA LEU A 145 -6.64 3.50 -2.22
C LEU A 145 -7.68 4.48 -1.71
N ILE A 146 -8.63 4.87 -2.55
CA ILE A 146 -9.67 5.84 -2.21
C ILE A 146 -11.03 5.15 -2.30
N TYR A 147 -11.82 5.22 -1.23
CA TYR A 147 -13.14 4.63 -1.14
C TYR A 147 -14.19 5.67 -0.86
N ASN A 148 -15.33 5.57 -1.53
CA ASN A 148 -16.47 6.45 -1.34
C ASN A 148 -17.59 5.66 -0.67
N LEU A 149 -17.85 5.94 0.61
CA LEU A 149 -18.84 5.27 1.44
C LEU A 149 -20.06 6.21 1.61
N PRO A 150 -21.23 5.92 1.03
CA PRO A 150 -22.42 6.73 1.22
C PRO A 150 -22.99 6.57 2.64
N LEU A 151 -23.53 7.67 3.18
CA LEU A 151 -24.23 7.73 4.47
C LEU A 151 -25.70 8.06 4.21
N ASP A 152 -26.52 7.05 3.92
CA ASP A 152 -27.98 7.23 3.81
C ASP A 152 -28.68 7.13 5.17
#